data_AF-A0A136WIE8-F1
#
_entry.id   AF-A0A136WIE8-F1
#
_cell.length_a   1.000
_cell.length_b   1.000
_cell.length_c   1.000
_cell.angle_alpha   90.00
_cell.angle_beta   90.00
_cell.angle_gamma   90.00
#
_symmetry.space_group_name_H-M   'P 1'
#
loop_
_entity.id
_entity.type
_entity.pdbx_description
1 polymer ?
#
loop_
_entity_poly.entity_id
_entity_poly.type
_entity_poly.pdbx_seq_one_letter_code
_entity_poly.pdbx_strand_id
1 'polypeptide(L)'
;MKKLLFLCCTLSMILFLFGYLVNQAKIPKEKYSMSGSVSLGVAEDESLDKTKVIYSVVIKGSKEDIENIDVQEPLINMEYDKFMLENGPHNAEMKDAETKNPYLEIGGSFVFDTHDKTKEEIDGMKLFQGIKIIDQDKEEYTLNFNINPTK
;
A
#
# COMPACT_ATOMS: atom_id res chain seq x y z
N MET A 1 -10.42 48.35 -42.97
CA MET A 1 -10.73 47.32 -41.96
C MET A 1 -9.60 46.27 -41.90
N LYS A 2 -8.43 46.61 -41.36
CA LYS A 2 -7.28 45.67 -41.21
C LYS A 2 -6.57 45.74 -39.86
N LYS A 3 -6.90 46.73 -39.02
CA LYS A 3 -6.25 46.98 -37.72
C LYS A 3 -6.96 46.31 -36.53
N LEU A 4 -8.19 45.82 -36.73
CA LEU A 4 -8.99 45.16 -35.69
C LEU A 4 -8.81 43.63 -35.65
N LEU A 5 -8.25 43.03 -36.71
CA LEU A 5 -8.04 41.58 -36.78
C LEU A 5 -6.83 41.11 -35.95
N PHE A 6 -5.85 42.00 -35.72
CA PHE A 6 -4.63 41.67 -34.98
C PHE A 6 -4.80 41.66 -33.46
N LEU A 7 -5.83 42.33 -32.94
CA LEU A 7 -6.08 42.40 -31.50
C LEU A 7 -6.73 41.11 -30.96
N CYS A 8 -7.55 40.43 -31.75
CA CYS A 8 -8.17 39.16 -31.34
C CYS A 8 -7.18 37.98 -31.33
N CYS A 9 -6.19 37.96 -32.23
CA CYS A 9 -5.21 36.87 -32.29
C CYS A 9 -4.17 36.92 -31.16
N THR A 10 -3.95 38.08 -30.54
CA THR A 10 -3.01 38.22 -29.42
C THR A 10 -3.66 37.91 -28.07
N LEU A 11 -4.98 38.12 -27.93
CA LEU A 11 -5.71 37.83 -26.69
C LEU A 11 -5.96 36.33 -26.48
N SER A 12 -6.13 35.55 -27.57
CA SER A 12 -6.29 34.10 -27.48
C SER A 12 -5.00 33.36 -27.10
N MET A 13 -3.83 33.93 -27.37
CA MET A 13 -2.55 33.26 -27.09
C MET A 13 -2.16 33.30 -25.61
N ILE A 14 -2.63 34.29 -24.84
CA ILE A 14 -2.35 34.42 -23.39
C ILE A 14 -3.16 33.38 -22.58
N LEU A 15 -4.35 33.01 -23.03
CA LEU A 15 -5.20 32.01 -22.34
C LEU A 15 -4.67 30.57 -22.49
N PHE A 16 -3.93 30.27 -23.56
CA PHE A 16 -3.29 28.96 -23.72
C PHE A 16 -2.04 28.76 -22.83
N LEU A 17 -1.38 29.84 -22.41
CA LEU A 17 -0.18 29.75 -21.56
C LEU A 17 -0.53 29.50 -20.08
N PHE A 18 -1.68 29.97 -19.58
CA PHE A 18 -2.12 29.65 -18.22
C PHE A 18 -2.69 28.23 -18.08
N GLY A 19 -3.21 27.64 -19.16
CA GLY A 19 -3.75 26.28 -19.15
C GLY A 19 -2.69 25.17 -19.01
N TYR A 20 -1.44 25.44 -19.40
CA TYR A 20 -0.36 24.46 -19.28
C TYR A 20 0.29 24.42 -17.88
N LEU A 21 0.12 25.45 -17.07
CA LEU A 21 0.72 25.51 -15.73
C LEU A 21 -0.10 24.79 -14.64
N VAL A 22 -1.36 24.45 -14.92
CA VAL A 22 -2.31 23.97 -13.89
C VAL A 22 -2.31 22.44 -13.70
N ASN A 23 -1.64 21.67 -14.57
CA ASN A 23 -1.69 20.20 -14.51
C ASN A 23 -0.37 19.49 -14.19
N GLN A 24 0.55 20.19 -13.54
CA GLN A 24 1.62 19.54 -12.78
C GLN A 24 1.44 19.85 -11.29
N ALA A 25 0.26 19.53 -10.76
CA ALA A 25 0.21 19.06 -9.40
C ALA A 25 1.17 17.86 -9.36
N LYS A 26 2.39 18.10 -8.87
CA LYS A 26 3.32 17.04 -8.52
C LYS A 26 2.51 16.17 -7.56
N ILE A 27 2.02 15.03 -8.05
CA ILE A 27 1.58 13.95 -7.18
C ILE A 27 2.77 13.78 -6.23
N PRO A 28 2.61 14.06 -4.92
CA PRO A 28 3.73 13.94 -4.01
C PRO A 28 4.28 12.54 -4.19
N LYS A 29 5.56 12.45 -4.51
CA LYS A 29 6.24 11.16 -4.58
C LYS A 29 6.02 10.51 -3.21
N GLU A 30 5.28 9.41 -3.15
CA GLU A 30 4.99 8.73 -1.90
C GLU A 30 6.32 8.42 -1.20
N LYS A 31 6.43 8.79 0.09
CA LYS A 31 7.66 8.67 0.91
C LYS A 31 8.15 7.22 0.92
N TYR A 32 7.20 6.29 0.98
CA TYR A 32 7.43 4.86 0.91
C TYR A 32 6.70 4.24 -0.28
N SER A 33 7.23 3.14 -0.77
CA SER A 33 6.59 2.25 -1.73
C SER A 33 6.59 0.83 -1.18
N MET A 34 5.50 0.10 -1.40
CA MET A 34 5.35 -1.27 -0.94
C MET A 34 5.21 -2.23 -2.13
N SER A 35 5.88 -3.37 -2.02
CA SER A 35 5.65 -4.54 -2.86
C SER A 35 5.56 -5.76 -1.96
N GLY A 36 4.85 -6.81 -2.35
CA GLY A 36 4.80 -8.02 -1.54
C GLY A 36 3.87 -9.07 -2.12
N SER A 37 3.67 -10.11 -1.33
CA SER A 37 2.77 -11.21 -1.63
C SER A 37 1.97 -11.59 -0.40
N VAL A 38 0.74 -12.03 -0.64
CA VAL A 38 -0.15 -12.59 0.37
C VAL A 38 -0.58 -13.97 -0.11
N SER A 39 -0.54 -14.95 0.76
CA SER A 39 -0.97 -16.32 0.49
C SER A 39 -2.05 -16.72 1.48
N LEU A 40 -3.13 -17.30 0.97
CA LEU A 40 -4.23 -17.86 1.74
C LEU A 40 -4.14 -19.38 1.63
N GLY A 41 -4.17 -20.06 2.76
CA GLY A 41 -4.11 -21.52 2.83
C GLY A 41 -4.88 -22.05 4.02
N VAL A 42 -4.94 -23.38 4.11
CA VAL A 42 -5.58 -24.03 5.26
C VAL A 42 -4.66 -23.97 6.47
N ALA A 43 -5.21 -23.63 7.64
CA ALA A 43 -4.46 -23.59 8.89
C ALA A 43 -4.29 -24.97 9.52
N GLU A 44 -5.36 -25.78 9.56
CA GLU A 44 -5.40 -27.13 10.12
C GLU A 44 -6.38 -27.99 9.31
N ASP A 45 -6.04 -29.27 9.13
CA ASP A 45 -6.77 -30.25 8.31
C ASP A 45 -6.91 -29.82 6.83
N GLU A 46 -7.52 -30.62 5.95
CA GLU A 46 -7.65 -30.26 4.52
C GLU A 46 -8.88 -29.35 4.23
N SER A 47 -9.47 -28.74 5.28
CA SER A 47 -10.71 -27.94 5.22
C SER A 47 -10.48 -26.45 5.35
N LEU A 48 -11.21 -25.63 4.59
CA LEU A 48 -11.17 -24.16 4.67
C LEU A 48 -11.84 -23.56 5.92
N ASP A 49 -12.20 -24.37 6.92
CA ASP A 49 -12.81 -23.89 8.16
C ASP A 49 -11.90 -22.92 8.93
N LYS A 50 -10.57 -23.07 8.77
CA LYS A 50 -9.59 -22.10 9.28
C LYS A 50 -8.65 -21.68 8.16
N THR A 51 -8.63 -20.39 7.87
CA THR A 51 -7.74 -19.82 6.85
C THR A 51 -6.52 -19.21 7.50
N LYS A 52 -5.34 -19.70 7.11
CA LYS A 52 -4.06 -19.08 7.42
C LYS A 52 -3.70 -18.07 6.34
N VAL A 53 -3.49 -16.83 6.74
CA VAL A 53 -2.94 -15.76 5.91
C VAL A 53 -1.45 -15.68 6.21
N ILE A 54 -0.61 -15.76 5.18
CA ILE A 54 0.83 -15.51 5.27
C ILE A 54 1.15 -14.34 4.35
N TYR A 55 1.82 -13.32 4.86
CA TYR A 55 2.24 -12.18 4.06
C TYR A 55 3.75 -11.97 4.15
N SER A 56 4.31 -11.44 3.06
CA SER A 56 5.67 -10.94 2.98
C SER A 56 5.65 -9.65 2.17
N VAL A 57 6.18 -8.58 2.74
CA VAL A 57 6.21 -7.25 2.14
C VAL A 57 7.59 -6.64 2.24
N VAL A 58 7.93 -5.88 1.21
CA VAL A 58 9.15 -5.10 1.07
C VAL A 58 8.75 -3.64 0.97
N ILE A 59 9.24 -2.83 1.90
CA ILE A 59 9.03 -1.39 1.95
C ILE A 59 10.32 -0.70 1.51
N LYS A 60 10.22 0.16 0.50
CA LYS A 60 11.35 0.93 -0.06
C LYS A 60 11.06 2.42 0.06
N GLY A 61 12.09 3.20 0.33
CA GLY A 61 12.05 4.65 0.43
C GLY A 61 13.43 5.23 0.17
N SER A 62 13.67 6.50 0.53
CA SER A 62 15.05 6.95 0.69
C SER A 62 15.72 6.23 1.85
N LYS A 63 17.05 6.26 1.92
CA LYS A 63 17.79 5.65 3.02
C LYS A 63 17.37 6.27 4.35
N GLU A 64 17.31 7.59 4.38
CA GLU A 64 16.90 8.37 5.54
C GLU A 64 15.48 8.01 5.98
N ASP A 65 14.54 7.85 5.03
CA ASP A 65 13.17 7.49 5.35
C ASP A 65 13.07 6.07 5.94
N ILE A 66 13.77 5.08 5.35
CA ILE A 66 13.74 3.69 5.85
C ILE A 66 14.38 3.57 7.23
N GLU A 67 15.47 4.29 7.49
CA GLU A 67 16.13 4.34 8.80
C GLU A 67 15.31 5.10 9.85
N ASN A 68 14.39 5.98 9.43
CA ASN A 68 13.51 6.75 10.32
C ASN A 68 12.23 6.00 10.73
N ILE A 69 12.01 4.77 10.24
CA ILE A 69 10.84 3.98 10.63
C ILE A 69 10.97 3.57 12.11
N ASP A 70 9.94 3.86 12.90
CA ASP A 70 9.86 3.51 14.34
C ASP A 70 8.99 2.26 14.54
N VAL A 71 7.77 2.28 14.00
CA VAL A 71 6.77 1.22 14.19
C VAL A 71 6.21 0.76 12.86
N GLN A 72 5.94 -0.54 12.75
CA GLN A 72 5.20 -1.14 11.65
C GLN A 72 4.03 -1.96 12.18
N GLU A 73 2.84 -1.70 11.65
CA GLU A 73 1.61 -2.37 12.07
C GLU A 73 0.95 -3.04 10.86
N PRO A 74 0.81 -4.37 10.86
CA PRO A 74 0.00 -5.07 9.88
C PRO A 74 -1.45 -4.59 9.89
N LEU A 75 -2.00 -4.31 8.72
CA LEU A 75 -3.39 -3.91 8.56
C LEU A 75 -4.24 -5.09 8.09
N ILE A 76 -5.26 -5.41 8.88
CA ILE A 76 -6.26 -6.41 8.57
C ILE A 76 -7.60 -5.75 8.24
N ASN A 77 -8.49 -6.47 7.56
CA ASN A 77 -9.85 -5.98 7.36
C ASN A 77 -10.64 -6.04 8.67
N MET A 78 -10.89 -4.88 9.27
CA MET A 78 -11.59 -4.74 10.56
C MET A 78 -13.02 -5.31 10.56
N GLU A 79 -13.68 -5.47 9.42
CA GLU A 79 -14.97 -6.16 9.33
C GLU A 79 -14.86 -7.62 9.82
N TYR A 80 -13.68 -8.22 9.66
CA TYR A 80 -13.41 -9.62 9.95
C TYR A 80 -12.46 -9.84 11.15
N ASP A 81 -12.08 -8.77 11.87
CA ASP A 81 -11.19 -8.86 13.05
C ASP A 81 -11.74 -9.83 14.12
N LYS A 82 -13.05 -9.84 14.34
CA LYS A 82 -13.71 -10.77 15.28
C LYS A 82 -13.54 -12.25 14.94
N PHE A 83 -13.16 -12.58 13.70
CA PHE A 83 -12.90 -13.95 13.27
C PHE A 83 -11.42 -14.32 13.43
N MET A 84 -10.55 -13.40 13.84
CA MET A 84 -9.14 -13.70 14.06
C MET A 84 -8.99 -14.64 15.26
N LEU A 85 -8.43 -15.81 15.00
CA LEU A 85 -8.13 -16.82 16.01
C LEU A 85 -6.70 -16.64 16.55
N GLU A 86 -5.75 -16.36 15.65
CA GLU A 86 -4.34 -16.23 16.02
C GLU A 86 -3.69 -15.04 15.31
N ASN A 87 -2.97 -14.25 16.11
CA ASN A 87 -2.03 -13.26 15.64
C ASN A 87 -0.62 -13.88 15.70
N GLY A 88 -0.15 -14.40 14.57
CA GLY A 88 1.12 -15.13 14.49
C GLY A 88 2.33 -14.21 14.69
N PRO A 89 3.56 -14.74 14.54
CA PRO A 89 4.75 -13.91 14.65
C PRO A 89 4.83 -12.92 13.48
N HIS A 90 5.16 -11.67 13.79
CA HIS A 90 5.46 -10.63 12.82
C HIS A 90 6.92 -10.22 13.01
N ASN A 91 7.70 -10.32 11.94
CA ASN A 91 9.11 -9.96 11.94
C ASN A 91 9.33 -8.85 10.93
N ALA A 92 10.06 -7.83 11.35
CA ALA A 92 10.55 -6.77 10.48
C ALA A 92 12.08 -6.79 10.51
N GLU A 93 12.73 -6.79 9.35
CA GLU A 93 14.18 -6.83 9.22
C GLU A 93 14.65 -5.83 8.17
N MET A 94 15.58 -4.96 8.55
CA MET A 94 16.25 -4.09 7.60
C MET A 94 17.26 -4.90 6.80
N LYS A 95 17.10 -4.90 5.48
CA LYS A 95 18.04 -5.50 4.53
C LYS A 95 18.89 -4.41 3.89
N ASP A 96 20.12 -4.79 3.52
CA ASP A 96 21.07 -3.94 2.82
C ASP A 96 21.37 -2.61 3.55
N ALA A 97 21.33 -2.60 4.89
CA ALA A 97 21.52 -1.44 5.76
C ALA A 97 22.80 -0.64 5.45
N GLU A 98 23.89 -1.32 5.08
CA GLU A 98 25.17 -0.69 4.77
C GLU A 98 25.24 -0.10 3.35
N THR A 99 24.24 -0.36 2.50
CA THR A 99 24.21 0.11 1.12
C THR A 99 23.53 1.48 0.99
N LYS A 100 23.47 2.00 -0.25
CA LYS A 100 22.75 3.23 -0.57
C LYS A 100 21.22 3.05 -0.62
N ASN A 101 20.74 1.81 -0.68
CA ASN A 101 19.32 1.51 -0.91
C ASN A 101 18.82 0.46 0.09
N PRO A 102 18.85 0.74 1.41
CA PRO A 102 18.26 -0.18 2.36
C PRO A 102 16.75 -0.30 2.12
N TYR A 103 16.19 -1.43 2.54
CA TYR A 103 14.75 -1.67 2.51
C TYR A 103 14.34 -2.48 3.73
N LEU A 104 13.07 -2.38 4.09
CA LEU A 104 12.50 -3.10 5.21
C LEU A 104 11.69 -4.29 4.70
N GLU A 105 12.08 -5.50 5.08
CA GLU A 105 11.27 -6.71 4.88
C GLU A 105 10.40 -6.94 6.10
N ILE A 106 9.11 -7.16 5.89
CA ILE A 106 8.18 -7.52 6.96
C ILE A 106 7.43 -8.77 6.55
N GLY A 107 7.44 -9.78 7.41
CA GLY A 107 6.70 -11.03 7.21
C GLY A 107 5.90 -11.38 8.44
N GLY A 108 4.77 -12.04 8.23
CA GLY A 108 3.99 -12.56 9.34
C GLY A 108 2.79 -13.37 8.90
N SER A 109 1.97 -13.73 9.87
CA SER A 109 0.81 -14.58 9.60
C SER A 109 -0.33 -14.35 10.56
N PHE A 110 -1.54 -14.63 10.09
CA PHE A 110 -2.77 -14.63 10.88
C PHE A 110 -3.52 -15.94 10.63
N VAL A 111 -4.34 -16.37 11.59
CA VAL A 111 -5.32 -17.43 11.39
C VAL A 111 -6.71 -16.86 11.66
N PHE A 112 -7.63 -17.06 10.72
CA PHE A 112 -9.02 -16.65 10.82
C PHE A 112 -9.94 -17.86 10.83
N ASP A 113 -11.01 -17.76 11.61
CA ASP A 113 -12.15 -18.65 11.55
C ASP A 113 -12.97 -18.34 10.30
N THR A 114 -12.98 -19.27 9.36
CA THR A 114 -13.67 -19.18 8.08
C THR A 114 -14.62 -20.34 7.88
N HIS A 115 -15.11 -20.95 8.97
CA HIS A 115 -16.16 -21.97 8.90
C HIS A 115 -17.35 -21.48 8.07
N ASP A 116 -17.93 -22.39 7.31
CA ASP A 116 -19.06 -22.15 6.40
C ASP A 116 -18.80 -21.14 5.27
N LYS A 117 -17.55 -20.71 5.03
CA LYS A 117 -17.20 -19.82 3.92
C LYS A 117 -16.65 -20.59 2.73
N THR A 118 -17.05 -20.20 1.53
CA THR A 118 -16.39 -20.69 0.31
C THR A 118 -15.04 -20.01 0.09
N LYS A 119 -14.22 -20.61 -0.77
CA LYS A 119 -12.94 -20.02 -1.17
C LYS A 119 -13.13 -18.62 -1.77
N GLU A 120 -14.14 -18.44 -2.63
CA GLU A 120 -14.43 -17.16 -3.27
C GLU A 120 -14.83 -16.08 -2.27
N GLU A 121 -15.58 -16.46 -1.21
CA GLU A 121 -15.90 -15.56 -0.11
C GLU A 121 -14.63 -15.17 0.65
N ILE A 122 -13.77 -16.15 0.99
CA ILE A 122 -12.51 -15.92 1.71
C ILE A 122 -11.57 -14.99 0.91
N ASP A 123 -11.42 -15.22 -0.39
CA ASP A 123 -10.63 -14.37 -1.28
C ASP A 123 -11.21 -12.93 -1.31
N GLY A 124 -12.54 -12.79 -1.24
CA GLY A 124 -13.24 -11.52 -1.20
C GLY A 124 -13.15 -10.76 0.14
N MET A 125 -12.87 -11.45 1.25
CA MET A 125 -12.77 -10.83 2.58
C MET A 125 -11.60 -9.86 2.71
N LYS A 126 -10.55 -10.00 1.86
CA LYS A 126 -9.33 -9.18 1.91
C LYS A 126 -8.75 -9.10 3.33
N LEU A 127 -8.58 -10.28 3.96
CA LEU A 127 -8.21 -10.43 5.37
C LEU A 127 -6.96 -9.64 5.77
N PHE A 128 -6.01 -9.48 4.85
CA PHE A 128 -4.86 -8.60 5.00
C PHE A 128 -4.90 -7.48 3.95
N GLN A 129 -4.69 -6.24 4.39
CA GLN A 129 -4.86 -5.03 3.59
C GLN A 129 -3.54 -4.33 3.30
N GLY A 130 -2.53 -4.45 4.18
CA GLY A 130 -1.28 -3.73 4.01
C GLY A 130 -0.50 -3.53 5.31
N ILE A 131 0.33 -2.49 5.34
CA ILE A 131 1.12 -2.10 6.51
C ILE A 131 0.92 -0.61 6.79
N LYS A 132 0.72 -0.26 8.05
CA LYS A 132 0.88 1.09 8.56
C LYS A 132 2.31 1.27 9.08
N ILE A 133 2.93 2.38 8.69
CA ILE A 133 4.24 2.83 9.16
C ILE A 133 4.01 4.04 10.06
N ILE A 134 4.71 4.08 11.18
CA ILE A 134 4.87 5.28 12.00
C ILE A 134 6.37 5.57 12.04
N ASP A 135 6.78 6.76 11.62
CA ASP A 135 8.17 7.18 11.72
C ASP A 135 8.49 7.81 13.08
N GLN A 136 9.77 8.11 13.32
CA GLN A 136 10.20 8.71 14.59
C GLN A 136 9.63 10.12 14.81
N ASP A 137 9.22 10.81 13.74
CA ASP A 137 8.53 12.11 13.79
C ASP A 137 7.03 11.96 14.09
N LYS A 138 6.53 10.73 14.26
CA LYS A 138 5.14 10.37 14.52
C LYS A 138 4.20 10.65 13.35
N GLU A 139 4.74 10.74 12.14
CA GLU A 139 3.93 10.76 10.93
C GLU A 139 3.50 9.34 10.56
N GLU A 140 2.22 9.19 10.21
CA GLU A 140 1.61 7.92 9.88
C GLU A 140 1.43 7.75 8.37
N TYR A 141 1.80 6.58 7.86
CA TYR A 141 1.71 6.23 6.45
C TYR A 141 1.05 4.86 6.28
N THR A 142 -0.03 4.81 5.50
CA THR A 142 -0.74 3.56 5.20
C THR A 142 -0.38 3.07 3.80
N LEU A 143 0.24 1.90 3.72
CA LEU A 143 0.61 1.24 2.48
C LEU A 143 -0.31 0.04 2.26
N ASN A 144 -1.24 0.16 1.31
CA ASN A 144 -2.21 -0.89 1.01
C ASN A 144 -1.76 -1.76 -0.17
N PHE A 145 -2.12 -3.04 -0.15
CA PHE A 145 -2.10 -3.85 -1.35
C PHE A 145 -3.14 -3.31 -2.32
N ASN A 146 -2.68 -2.66 -3.39
CA ASN A 146 -3.51 -2.44 -4.56
C ASN A 146 -3.78 -3.80 -5.20
N ILE A 147 -4.86 -4.45 -4.79
CA ILE A 147 -5.50 -5.48 -5.60
C ILE A 147 -6.11 -4.71 -6.78
N ASN A 148 -5.31 -4.42 -7.80
CA ASN A 148 -5.90 -4.21 -9.12
C ASN A 148 -6.53 -5.56 -9.46
N PRO A 149 -7.86 -5.66 -9.60
CA PRO A 149 -8.45 -6.85 -10.18
C PRO A 149 -7.82 -6.96 -11.56
N THR A 150 -7.04 -8.02 -11.78
CA THR A 150 -6.70 -8.46 -13.13
C THR A 150 -8.03 -8.54 -13.88
N LYS A 151 -8.24 -7.61 -14.81
CA LYS A 151 -9.41 -7.56 -15.69
C LYS A 151 -9.42 -8.78 -16.61
#